data_AF-A0A364Y556-F1
#
_entry.id   AF-A0A364Y556-F1
#
_cell.length_a   1.000
_cell.length_b   1.000
_cell.length_c   1.000
_cell.angle_alpha   90.00
_cell.angle_beta   90.00
_cell.angle_gamma   90.00
#
_symmetry.space_group_name_H-M   'P 1'
#
loop_
_entity.id
_entity.type
_entity.pdbx_description
1 polymer ?
#
loop_
_entity_poly.entity_id
_entity_poly.type
_entity_poly.pdbx_seq_one_letter_code
_entity_poly.pdbx_strand_id
1 'polypeptide(L)'
;MRPVNLTPDDSLAFRDLQAGNSAQVRVVVYGDDQRELKKGNVVQVRFNDDELNGKIVSEPLMIDDQRDDGGKVVSLVVEKV
;
A
#
# COMPACT_ATOMS: atom_id res chain seq x y z
N MET A 1 11.94 -6.05 3.33
CA MET A 1 10.91 -4.99 3.46
C MET A 1 11.10 -4.03 2.30
N ARG A 2 10.11 -3.95 1.42
CA ARG A 2 10.09 -2.99 0.30
C ARG A 2 9.09 -1.88 0.62
N PRO A 3 9.41 -0.63 0.29
CA PRO A 3 8.48 0.48 0.48
C PRO A 3 7.37 0.45 -0.57
N VAL A 4 6.14 0.68 -0.12
CA VAL A 4 4.99 0.97 -0.96
C VAL A 4 4.72 2.47 -0.90
N ASN A 5 4.71 3.11 -2.06
CA ASN A 5 4.43 4.54 -2.17
C ASN A 5 2.93 4.74 -2.30
N LEU A 6 2.36 5.51 -1.40
CA LEU A 6 0.98 5.95 -1.46
C LEU A 6 0.82 7.03 -2.53
N THR A 7 -0.30 6.97 -3.24
CA THR A 7 -0.73 8.09 -4.08
C THR A 7 -1.07 9.32 -3.22
N PRO A 8 -0.86 10.56 -3.72
CA PRO A 8 -1.14 11.78 -2.95
C PRO A 8 -2.60 11.92 -2.51
N ASP A 9 -3.53 11.25 -3.18
CA ASP A 9 -4.95 11.16 -2.81
C ASP A 9 -5.19 10.38 -1.50
N ASP A 10 -4.27 9.48 -1.13
CA ASP A 10 -4.36 8.60 0.05
C ASP A 10 -3.86 9.28 1.35
N SER A 11 -3.81 10.61 1.41
CA SER A 11 -3.43 11.37 2.61
C SER A 11 -4.27 11.03 3.84
N LEU A 12 -5.57 10.74 3.63
CA LEU A 12 -6.49 10.34 4.68
C LEU A 12 -6.16 8.94 5.21
N ALA A 13 -5.84 8.01 4.31
CA ALA A 13 -5.44 6.65 4.66
C ALA A 13 -4.14 6.66 5.48
N PHE A 14 -3.16 7.49 5.11
CA PHE A 14 -1.93 7.63 5.87
C PHE A 14 -2.16 8.14 7.30
N ARG A 15 -3.03 9.15 7.48
CA ARG A 15 -3.41 9.67 8.80
C ARG A 15 -4.12 8.63 9.65
N ASP A 16 -5.06 7.90 9.06
CA ASP A 16 -5.82 6.86 9.77
C ASP A 16 -4.88 5.76 10.26
N LEU A 17 -3.92 5.37 9.43
CA LEU A 17 -2.88 4.41 9.77
C LEU A 17 -2.00 4.89 10.94
N GLN A 18 -1.59 6.17 10.93
CA GLN A 18 -0.82 6.75 12.03
C GLN A 18 -1.58 6.72 13.38
N ALA A 19 -2.91 6.84 13.35
CA ALA A 19 -3.78 6.78 14.53
C ALA A 19 -3.97 5.36 15.09
N GLY A 20 -3.39 4.34 14.45
CA GLY A 20 -3.51 2.94 14.87
C GLY A 20 -4.75 2.24 14.31
N ASN A 21 -5.45 2.87 13.37
CA ASN A 21 -6.53 2.24 12.63
C ASN A 21 -5.98 1.48 11.41
N SER A 22 -6.84 0.65 10.82
CA SER A 22 -6.56 -0.01 9.54
C SER A 22 -6.96 0.93 8.40
N ALA A 23 -6.01 1.24 7.53
CA ALA A 23 -6.22 2.13 6.39
C ALA A 23 -6.29 1.35 5.07
N GLN A 24 -7.28 1.67 4.25
CA GLN A 24 -7.29 1.22 2.85
C GLN A 24 -6.38 2.12 2.03
N VAL A 25 -5.41 1.53 1.35
CA VAL A 25 -4.40 2.22 0.56
C VAL A 25 -4.37 1.72 -0.86
N ARG A 26 -4.17 2.64 -1.81
CA ARG A 26 -3.90 2.30 -3.21
C ARG A 26 -2.43 2.52 -3.51
N VAL A 27 -1.80 1.48 -4.04
CA VAL A 27 -0.37 1.49 -4.35
C VAL A 27 -0.17 1.04 -5.79
N VAL A 28 0.81 1.64 -6.44
CA VAL A 28 1.23 1.27 -7.78
C VAL A 28 2.38 0.28 -7.64
N VAL A 29 2.22 -0.91 -8.20
CA VAL A 29 3.27 -1.95 -8.22
C VAL A 29 3.69 -2.27 -9.63
N TYR A 30 4.96 -2.64 -9.77
CA TYR A 30 5.60 -2.93 -11.04
C TYR A 30 6.19 -4.35 -10.99
N GLY A 31 6.06 -5.12 -12.07
CA GLY A 31 6.70 -6.45 -12.19
C GLY A 31 6.43 -7.39 -11.01
N ASP A 32 7.51 -7.90 -10.40
CA ASP A 32 7.49 -8.91 -9.32
C ASP A 32 7.06 -8.36 -7.94
N ASP A 33 6.98 -7.02 -7.75
CA ASP A 33 6.57 -6.41 -6.47
C ASP A 33 5.17 -6.85 -6.02
N GLN A 34 4.30 -7.24 -6.96
CA GLN A 34 2.98 -7.80 -6.66
C GLN A 34 3.04 -9.06 -5.78
N ARG A 35 4.12 -9.86 -5.86
CA ARG A 35 4.25 -11.10 -5.08
C ARG A 35 4.47 -10.85 -3.58
N GLU A 36 5.00 -9.69 -3.22
CA GLU A 36 5.24 -9.30 -1.83
C GLU A 36 4.00 -8.68 -1.16
N LEU A 37 3.01 -8.25 -1.95
CA LEU A 37 1.73 -7.74 -1.47
C LEU A 37 0.77 -8.86 -1.09
N LYS A 38 1.04 -9.58 0.00
CA LYS A 38 0.17 -10.65 0.50
C LYS A 38 -0.28 -10.35 1.91
N LYS A 39 -1.51 -10.78 2.24
CA LYS A 39 -2.02 -10.73 3.59
C LYS A 39 -1.04 -11.37 4.57
N GLY A 40 -0.77 -10.67 5.66
CA GLY A 40 0.18 -11.08 6.69
C GLY A 40 1.59 -10.49 6.52
N ASN A 41 1.96 -10.05 5.30
CA ASN A 41 3.26 -9.42 5.08
C ASN A 41 3.29 -8.00 5.67
N VAL A 42 4.49 -7.56 6.07
CA VAL A 42 4.73 -6.20 6.53
C VAL A 42 5.38 -5.41 5.40
N VAL A 43 4.80 -4.26 5.08
CA VAL A 43 5.26 -3.31 4.09
C VAL A 43 5.62 -1.99 4.77
N GLN A 44 6.53 -1.24 4.15
CA GLN A 44 6.82 0.12 4.59
C GLN A 44 5.95 1.08 3.77
N VAL A 45 5.00 1.76 4.41
CA VAL A 45 4.13 2.74 3.77
C VAL A 45 4.83 4.08 3.77
N ARG A 46 5.03 4.67 2.59
CA ARG A 46 5.62 6.00 2.43
C ARG A 46 4.59 6.99 1.91
N PHE A 47 4.52 8.15 2.55
CA PHE A 47 3.71 9.29 2.12
C PHE A 47 4.50 10.58 2.33
N ASN A 48 4.88 11.25 1.24
CA ASN A 48 5.81 12.37 1.26
C ASN A 48 7.14 12.01 1.96
N ASP A 49 7.53 12.76 3.00
CA ASP A 49 8.73 12.54 3.82
C ASP A 49 8.48 11.58 5.00
N ASP A 50 7.23 11.17 5.21
CA ASP A 50 6.86 10.28 6.30
C ASP A 50 6.87 8.81 5.87
N GLU A 51 7.43 7.96 6.74
CA GLU A 51 7.48 6.51 6.56
C GLU A 51 6.93 5.81 7.80
N LEU A 52 6.13 4.77 7.60
CA LEU A 52 5.66 3.91 8.69
C LEU A 52 5.66 2.45 8.25
N ASN A 53 5.75 1.52 9.21
CA ASN A 53 5.57 0.11 8.94
C ASN A 53 4.10 -0.28 9.12
N GLY A 54 3.59 -1.05 8.16
CA GLY A 54 2.21 -1.50 8.15
C GLY A 54 2.10 -2.96 7.74
N LYS A 55 1.27 -3.73 8.43
CA LYS A 55 0.94 -5.11 8.11
C LYS A 55 -0.27 -5.15 7.19
N ILE A 56 -0.16 -5.87 6.08
CA ILE A 56 -1.30 -6.11 5.19
C ILE A 56 -2.27 -7.06 5.89
N VAL A 57 -3.50 -6.62 6.13
CA VAL A 57 -4.54 -7.40 6.83
C VAL A 57 -5.65 -7.89 5.89
N SER A 58 -5.68 -7.41 4.63
CA SER A 58 -6.57 -7.89 3.58
C SER A 58 -5.84 -8.68 2.49
N GLU A 59 -6.60 -9.45 1.71
CA GLU A 59 -6.10 -9.91 0.41
C GLU A 59 -5.89 -8.70 -0.51
N PRO A 60 -4.85 -8.71 -1.38
CA PRO A 60 -4.65 -7.67 -2.37
C PRO A 60 -5.77 -7.69 -3.42
N LEU A 61 -6.41 -6.53 -3.63
CA LEU A 61 -7.40 -6.37 -4.68
C LEU A 61 -6.81 -5.60 -5.84
N MET A 62 -6.74 -6.22 -7.01
CA MET A 62 -6.29 -5.55 -8.22
C MET A 62 -7.37 -4.61 -8.74
N ILE A 63 -7.05 -3.32 -8.80
CA ILE A 63 -8.00 -2.26 -9.21
C ILE A 63 -7.79 -1.91 -10.67
N ASP A 64 -6.53 -1.84 -11.11
CA ASP A 64 -6.18 -1.48 -12.47
C ASP A 64 -4.93 -2.25 -12.89
N ASP A 65 -5.02 -3.02 -13.98
CA ASP A 65 -3.91 -3.84 -14.48
C ASP A 65 -3.26 -3.30 -15.77
N GLN A 66 -3.78 -2.20 -16.32
CA GLN A 66 -3.43 -1.68 -17.64
C GLN A 66 -3.07 -0.19 -17.61
N ARG A 67 -2.14 0.21 -16.74
CA ARG A 67 -1.52 1.53 -16.91
C ARG A 67 -0.55 1.49 -18.10
N ASP A 68 -0.53 2.55 -18.89
CA ASP A 68 0.40 2.75 -20.01
C ASP A 68 1.89 2.58 -19.63
N ASP A 69 2.23 2.82 -18.36
CA ASP A 69 3.59 2.70 -17.81
C ASP A 69 3.94 1.27 -17.34
N GLY A 70 3.06 0.29 -17.53
CA GLY A 70 3.24 -1.09 -17.07
C GLY A 70 3.04 -1.29 -15.55
N GLY A 71 2.66 -0.23 -14.84
CA GLY A 71 2.28 -0.27 -13.43
C GLY A 71 0.87 -0.80 -13.22
N LYS A 72 0.65 -1.45 -12.08
CA LYS A 72 -0.64 -2.03 -11.67
C LYS A 72 -1.09 -1.36 -10.37
N VAL A 73 -2.34 -0.94 -10.30
CA VAL A 73 -2.93 -0.38 -9.08
C VAL A 73 -3.52 -1.50 -8.25
N VAL A 74 -3.03 -1.65 -7.03
CA VAL A 74 -3.52 -2.62 -6.07
C VAL A 74 -4.05 -1.88 -4.85
N SER A 75 -5.25 -2.25 -4.41
CA SER A 75 -5.81 -1.81 -3.15
C SER A 75 -5.48 -2.83 -2.06
N LEU A 76 -5.04 -2.33 -0.92
CA LEU A 76 -4.69 -3.10 0.26
C LEU A 76 -5.32 -2.46 1.49
N VAL A 77 -5.62 -3.25 2.52
CA VAL A 77 -5.85 -2.73 3.87
C VAL A 77 -4.62 -3.02 4.69
N VAL A 78 -4.07 -1.96 5.28
CA VAL A 78 -2.83 -1.99 6.05
C VAL A 78 -3.12 -1.52 7.47
N GLU A 79 -2.51 -2.16 8.46
CA GLU A 79 -2.61 -1.80 9.88
C GLU A 79 -1.23 -1.49 10.44
N LYS A 80 -1.11 -0.44 11.26
CA LYS A 80 0.18 0.01 11.79
C LYS A 80 0.79 -1.03 12.72
N VAL A 81 2.12 -1.22 12.61
CA VAL A 81 2.91 -2.16 13.42
C VAL A 81 4.01 -1.45 14.18
#